data_AF-A0A150PZB6-F1
#
_entry.id   AF-A0A150PZB6-F1
#
_cell.length_a   1.000
_cell.length_b   1.000
_cell.length_c   1.000
_cell.angle_alpha   90.00
_cell.angle_beta   90.00
_cell.angle_gamma   90.00
#
_symmetry.space_group_name_H-M   'P 1'
#
loop_
_entity.id
_entity.type
_entity.pdbx_description
1 polymer ?
#
loop_
_entity_poly.entity_id
_entity_poly.type
_entity_poly.pdbx_seq_one_letter_code
_entity_poly.pdbx_strand_id
1 'polypeptide(L)'
;MQAKESARRNMGIVIALTAVLVPLIVVAAILFFVFRGENALIAKGRERMAELAQRIARATPAQATVSSSRTLTTFEGGAMAFVELRLDVRPSSGAAYAATTEWELNTSSLSQVEPGRPVGVKIDAEDPRLIYPDVTWATFSRAYAARRLTGEPKR
;
A
#
# COMPACT_ATOMS: atom_id res chain seq x y z
N MET A 1 24.05 13.01 67.41
CA MET A 1 22.67 12.54 67.18
C MET A 1 22.09 13.05 65.84
N GLN A 2 22.35 14.30 65.43
CA GLN A 2 21.84 14.88 64.17
C GLN A 2 22.23 14.13 62.87
N ALA A 3 23.41 13.54 62.77
CA ALA A 3 23.85 12.83 61.55
C ALA A 3 23.00 11.59 61.21
N LYS A 4 22.50 10.87 62.22
CA LYS A 4 21.70 9.66 62.05
C LYS A 4 20.27 9.97 61.57
N GLU A 5 19.77 11.15 61.90
CA GLU A 5 18.43 11.61 61.54
C GLU A 5 18.36 12.16 60.10
N SER A 6 19.42 12.84 59.66
CA SER A 6 19.57 13.27 58.25
C SER A 6 19.64 12.07 57.30
N ALA A 7 20.36 11.01 57.67
CA ALA A 7 20.47 9.79 56.87
C ALA A 7 19.11 9.08 56.67
N ARG A 8 18.25 9.02 57.70
CA ARG A 8 16.91 8.41 57.59
C ARG A 8 15.97 9.23 56.70
N ARG A 9 16.03 10.56 56.80
CA ARG A 9 15.19 11.46 55.99
C ARG A 9 15.56 11.38 54.51
N ASN A 10 16.85 11.34 54.20
CA ASN A 10 17.35 11.15 52.82
C ASN A 10 16.99 9.77 52.28
N MET A 11 17.08 8.72 53.10
CA MET A 11 16.74 7.35 52.68
C MET A 11 15.25 7.19 52.35
N GLY A 12 14.35 7.83 53.11
CA GLY A 12 12.92 7.84 52.79
C GLY A 12 12.58 8.55 51.48
N ILE A 13 13.23 9.67 51.19
CA ILE A 13 13.06 10.43 49.93
C ILE A 13 13.54 9.60 48.74
N VAL A 14 14.68 8.91 48.86
CA VAL A 14 15.20 8.04 47.81
C VAL A 14 14.23 6.90 47.50
N ILE A 15 13.65 6.25 48.52
CA ILE A 15 12.66 5.18 48.31
C ILE A 15 11.40 5.71 47.62
N ALA A 16 10.88 6.86 48.06
CA ALA A 16 9.68 7.47 47.46
C ALA A 16 9.91 7.89 45.99
N LEU A 17 11.07 8.48 45.68
CA LEU A 17 11.44 8.84 44.31
C LEU A 17 11.57 7.61 43.41
N THR A 18 12.19 6.54 43.91
CA THR A 18 12.41 5.32 43.13
C THR A 18 11.09 4.62 42.80
N ALA A 19 10.14 4.61 43.74
CA ALA A 19 8.81 4.03 43.56
C ALA A 19 7.97 4.72 42.46
N VAL A 20 8.23 6.00 42.18
CA VAL A 20 7.55 6.76 41.12
C VAL A 20 8.33 6.76 39.81
N LEU A 21 9.66 6.89 39.88
CA LEU A 21 10.50 7.01 38.70
C LEU A 21 10.59 5.71 37.90
N VAL A 22 10.69 4.56 38.58
CA VAL A 22 10.78 3.25 37.92
C VAL A 22 9.56 2.95 37.06
N PRO A 23 8.30 3.04 37.55
CA PRO A 23 7.14 2.79 36.70
C PRO A 23 7.02 3.81 35.56
N LEU A 24 7.41 5.07 35.76
CA LEU A 24 7.44 6.07 34.69
C LEU A 24 8.42 5.70 33.57
N ILE A 25 9.62 5.23 33.92
CA ILE A 25 10.61 4.75 32.94
C ILE A 25 10.08 3.51 32.21
N VAL A 26 9.44 2.57 32.91
CA VAL A 26 8.85 1.38 32.29
C VAL A 26 7.75 1.77 31.30
N VAL A 27 6.84 2.67 31.68
CA VAL A 27 5.80 3.19 30.78
C VAL A 27 6.42 3.89 29.58
N ALA A 28 7.42 4.76 29.79
CA ALA A 28 8.11 5.44 28.70
C ALA A 28 8.82 4.45 27.75
N ALA A 29 9.44 3.40 28.28
CA ALA A 29 10.08 2.36 27.49
C ALA A 29 9.07 1.54 26.67
N ILE A 30 7.92 1.18 27.26
CA ILE A 30 6.83 0.50 26.55
C ILE A 30 6.30 1.38 25.41
N LEU A 31 5.97 2.64 25.71
CA LEU A 31 5.50 3.59 24.69
C LEU A 31 6.54 3.75 23.57
N PHE A 32 7.82 3.92 23.91
CA PHE A 32 8.90 4.00 22.93
C PHE A 32 8.94 2.77 22.01
N PHE A 33 8.82 1.56 22.55
CA PHE A 33 8.82 0.33 21.76
C PHE A 33 7.58 0.21 20.86
N VAL A 34 6.40 0.57 21.38
CA VAL A 34 5.15 0.57 20.60
C VAL A 34 5.24 1.56 19.43
N PHE A 35 5.60 2.82 19.70
CA PHE A 35 5.71 3.85 18.66
C PHE A 35 6.85 3.58 17.67
N ARG A 36 7.94 2.93 18.10
CA ARG A 36 9.05 2.57 17.19
C ARG A 36 8.66 1.45 16.21
N GLY A 37 7.83 0.51 16.64
CA GLY A 37 7.35 -0.59 15.79
C GLY A 37 6.46 -0.12 14.64
N GLU A 38 5.53 0.81 14.91
CA GLU A 38 4.60 1.33 13.90
C GLU A 38 5.31 2.14 12.82
N ASN A 39 6.31 2.94 13.19
CA ASN A 39 7.06 3.77 12.26
C ASN A 39 7.82 2.94 11.20
N ALA A 40 8.32 1.75 11.56
CA ALA A 40 9.03 0.88 10.61
C ALA A 40 8.10 0.28 9.55
N LEU A 41 6.84 -0.03 9.90
CA LEU A 41 5.86 -0.53 8.94
C LEU A 41 5.41 0.56 7.96
N ILE A 42 5.22 1.78 8.47
CA ILE A 42 4.85 2.93 7.64
C ILE A 42 5.99 3.28 6.66
N ALA A 43 7.24 3.23 7.11
CA ALA A 43 8.41 3.49 6.26
C ALA A 43 8.48 2.54 5.06
N LYS A 44 8.35 1.23 5.30
CA LYS A 44 8.31 0.22 4.23
C LYS A 44 7.14 0.41 3.26
N GLY A 45 5.98 0.82 3.78
CA GLY A 45 4.82 1.17 2.96
C GLY A 45 5.10 2.33 2.02
N ARG A 46 5.73 3.40 2.54
CA ARG A 46 6.10 4.59 1.75
C ARG A 46 7.12 4.26 0.66
N GLU A 47 8.14 3.47 0.98
CA GLU A 47 9.15 3.04 -0.01
C GLU A 47 8.51 2.29 -1.18
N ARG A 48 7.61 1.32 -0.90
CA ARG A 48 6.89 0.57 -1.95
C ARG A 48 5.99 1.46 -2.80
N MET A 49 5.33 2.45 -2.20
CA MET A 49 4.50 3.40 -2.93
C MET A 49 5.33 4.33 -3.80
N ALA A 50 6.49 4.77 -3.31
CA ALA A 50 7.43 5.57 -4.09
C ALA A 50 7.98 4.76 -5.28
N GLU A 51 8.34 3.49 -5.07
CA GLU A 51 8.79 2.60 -6.14
C GLU A 51 7.70 2.42 -7.20
N LEU A 52 6.46 2.12 -6.80
CA LEU A 52 5.34 1.99 -7.73
C LEU A 52 5.09 3.28 -8.51
N ALA A 53 5.13 4.44 -7.83
CA ALA A 53 4.98 5.73 -8.49
C ALA A 53 6.11 5.99 -9.51
N GLN A 54 7.34 5.63 -9.19
CA GLN A 54 8.47 5.72 -10.12
C GLN A 54 8.29 4.79 -11.34
N ARG A 55 7.83 3.56 -11.12
CA ARG A 55 7.52 2.61 -12.21
C ARG A 55 6.45 3.17 -13.15
N ILE A 56 5.34 3.65 -12.59
CA ILE A 56 4.25 4.29 -13.36
C ILE A 56 4.76 5.53 -14.13
N ALA A 57 5.65 6.32 -13.52
CA ALA A 57 6.21 7.50 -14.18
C ALA A 57 7.12 7.17 -15.36
N ARG A 58 7.80 6.01 -15.33
CA ARG A 58 8.63 5.49 -16.44
C ARG A 58 7.82 4.68 -17.46
N ALA A 59 6.55 4.39 -17.17
CA ALA A 59 5.71 3.56 -18.03
C ALA A 59 5.36 4.28 -19.34
N THR A 60 5.33 3.52 -20.44
CA THR A 60 5.08 4.06 -21.78
C THR A 60 3.58 4.10 -22.05
N PRO A 61 3.00 5.23 -22.50
CA PRO A 61 1.60 5.30 -22.85
C PRO A 61 1.28 4.42 -24.07
N ALA A 62 0.13 3.76 -24.03
CA ALA A 62 -0.38 2.89 -25.07
C ALA A 62 -1.92 2.88 -25.07
N GLN A 63 -2.51 2.21 -26.06
CA GLN A 63 -3.94 1.98 -26.12
C GLN A 63 -4.23 0.50 -25.92
N ALA A 64 -5.33 0.19 -25.26
CA ALA A 64 -5.82 -1.17 -25.14
C ALA A 64 -7.32 -1.26 -25.44
N THR A 65 -7.78 -2.44 -25.84
CA THR A 65 -9.20 -2.75 -25.88
C THR A 65 -9.51 -3.75 -24.78
N VAL A 66 -10.58 -3.50 -24.02
CA VAL A 66 -11.03 -4.47 -23.02
C VAL A 66 -11.60 -5.69 -23.73
N SER A 67 -11.00 -6.86 -23.54
CA SER A 67 -11.54 -8.12 -24.09
C SER A 67 -12.47 -8.81 -23.11
N SER A 68 -12.22 -8.67 -21.81
CA SER A 68 -13.10 -9.18 -20.75
C SER A 68 -12.94 -8.35 -19.49
N SER A 69 -14.04 -8.18 -18.75
CA SER A 69 -14.03 -7.59 -17.41
C SER A 69 -14.81 -8.48 -16.45
N ARG A 70 -14.28 -8.63 -15.23
CA ARG A 70 -14.89 -9.39 -14.16
C ARG A 70 -14.71 -8.66 -12.84
N THR A 71 -15.82 -8.24 -12.24
CA THR A 71 -15.81 -7.71 -10.88
C THR A 71 -15.50 -8.84 -9.90
N LEU A 72 -14.42 -8.66 -9.12
CA LEU A 72 -13.99 -9.63 -8.10
C LEU A 72 -14.72 -9.39 -6.78
N THR A 73 -14.71 -8.15 -6.29
CA THR A 73 -15.39 -7.74 -5.06
C THR A 73 -15.67 -6.24 -5.06
N THR A 74 -16.56 -5.80 -4.18
CA THR A 74 -16.85 -4.38 -3.93
C THR A 74 -16.44 -4.00 -2.51
N PHE A 75 -16.05 -2.75 -2.31
CA PHE A 75 -15.61 -2.21 -1.02
C PHE A 75 -16.11 -0.76 -0.86
N GLU A 76 -15.85 -0.15 0.30
CA GLU A 76 -16.36 1.19 0.63
C GLU A 76 -17.88 1.31 0.47
N GLY A 77 -18.62 0.35 1.06
CA GLY A 77 -20.08 0.33 0.98
C GLY A 77 -20.64 0.11 -0.42
N GLY A 78 -19.82 -0.38 -1.36
CA GLY A 78 -20.21 -0.61 -2.75
C GLY A 78 -19.88 0.56 -3.70
N ALA A 79 -19.20 1.60 -3.21
CA ALA A 79 -18.76 2.71 -4.05
C ALA A 79 -17.59 2.33 -4.97
N MET A 80 -16.74 1.39 -4.52
CA MET A 80 -15.53 0.96 -5.23
C MET A 80 -15.57 -0.53 -5.54
N ALA A 81 -14.94 -0.92 -6.65
CA ALA A 81 -14.84 -2.30 -7.09
C ALA A 81 -13.42 -2.66 -7.50
N PHE A 82 -13.01 -3.88 -7.16
CA PHE A 82 -11.85 -4.54 -7.77
C PHE A 82 -12.31 -5.27 -9.02
N VAL A 83 -11.73 -4.94 -10.16
CA VAL A 83 -12.11 -5.53 -11.45
C VAL A 83 -10.88 -6.16 -12.08
N GLU A 84 -10.97 -7.47 -12.35
CA GLU A 84 -10.03 -8.19 -13.20
C GLU A 84 -10.35 -7.87 -14.66
N LEU A 85 -9.35 -7.42 -15.39
CA LEU A 85 -9.46 -7.00 -16.78
C LEU A 85 -8.53 -7.85 -17.63
N ARG A 86 -9.06 -8.34 -18.75
CA ARG A 86 -8.26 -8.84 -19.87
C ARG A 86 -8.25 -7.75 -20.93
N LEU A 87 -7.05 -7.37 -21.33
CA LEU A 87 -6.79 -6.25 -22.23
C LEU A 87 -6.04 -6.73 -23.45
N ASP A 88 -6.48 -6.31 -24.63
CA ASP A 88 -5.72 -6.44 -25.87
C ASP A 88 -4.93 -5.15 -26.07
N VAL A 89 -3.67 -5.18 -25.63
CA VAL A 89 -2.76 -4.03 -25.57
C VAL A 89 -2.10 -3.83 -26.92
N ARG A 90 -2.07 -2.59 -27.38
CA ARG A 90 -1.43 -2.15 -28.64
C ARG A 90 -0.34 -1.13 -28.30
N PRO A 91 0.92 -1.59 -28.10
CA PRO A 91 2.02 -0.67 -27.85
C PRO A 91 2.31 0.19 -29.09
N SER A 92 2.94 1.34 -28.90
CA SER A 92 3.40 2.21 -30.01
C SER A 92 4.47 1.54 -30.86
N SER A 93 5.29 0.68 -30.24
CA SER A 93 6.28 -0.16 -30.89
C SER A 93 6.07 -1.63 -30.50
N GLY A 94 5.92 -2.50 -31.51
CA GLY A 94 5.82 -3.95 -31.30
C GLY A 94 4.45 -4.53 -31.68
N ALA A 95 4.30 -5.84 -31.45
CA ALA A 95 3.07 -6.56 -31.73
C ALA A 95 2.04 -6.34 -30.61
N ALA A 96 0.76 -6.36 -30.98
CA ALA A 96 -0.32 -6.38 -30.00
C ALA A 96 -0.28 -7.68 -29.17
N TYR A 97 -0.61 -7.60 -27.89
CA TYR A 97 -0.60 -8.74 -26.99
C TYR A 97 -1.73 -8.66 -25.97
N ALA A 98 -2.14 -9.82 -25.44
CA ALA A 98 -3.12 -9.89 -24.38
C ALA A 98 -2.42 -9.80 -23.00
N ALA A 99 -2.98 -9.01 -22.10
CA ALA A 99 -2.54 -8.88 -20.72
C ALA A 99 -3.72 -8.99 -19.76
N THR A 100 -3.45 -9.47 -18.54
CA THR A 100 -4.43 -9.51 -17.44
C THR A 100 -3.95 -8.62 -16.32
N THR A 101 -4.79 -7.69 -15.88
CA THR A 101 -4.51 -6.74 -14.82
C THR A 101 -5.72 -6.62 -13.89
N GLU A 102 -5.53 -6.04 -12.71
CA GLU A 102 -6.63 -5.71 -11.81
C GLU A 102 -6.59 -4.22 -11.50
N TRP A 103 -7.73 -3.55 -11.65
CA TRP A 103 -7.88 -2.13 -11.32
C TRP A 103 -8.93 -1.93 -10.24
N GLU A 104 -8.74 -0.87 -9.47
CA GLU A 104 -9.69 -0.31 -8.52
C GLU A 104 -10.42 0.82 -9.23
N LEU A 105 -11.75 0.76 -9.32
CA LEU A 105 -12.55 1.80 -9.95
C LEU A 105 -13.89 2.00 -9.25
N ASN A 106 -14.45 3.20 -9.40
CA ASN A 106 -15.78 3.51 -8.87
C ASN A 106 -16.84 2.68 -9.60
N THR A 107 -17.83 2.15 -8.88
CA THR A 107 -18.91 1.35 -9.48
C THR A 107 -19.69 2.13 -10.54
N SER A 108 -19.78 3.47 -10.44
CA SER A 108 -20.37 4.32 -11.49
C SER A 108 -19.59 4.31 -12.81
N SER A 109 -18.32 3.91 -12.78
CA SER A 109 -17.42 3.87 -13.94
C SER A 109 -17.27 2.46 -14.53
N LEU A 110 -18.02 1.46 -14.04
CA LEU A 110 -17.94 0.08 -14.56
C LEU A 110 -18.25 -0.01 -16.05
N SER A 111 -19.11 0.86 -16.58
CA SER A 111 -19.43 0.94 -18.02
C SER A 111 -18.22 1.32 -18.89
N GLN A 112 -17.19 1.95 -18.30
CA GLN A 112 -15.96 2.32 -19.01
C GLN A 112 -15.05 1.11 -19.28
N VAL A 113 -15.25 0.01 -18.56
CA VAL A 113 -14.50 -1.24 -18.71
C VAL A 113 -15.33 -2.38 -19.29
N GLU A 114 -16.36 -2.05 -20.07
CA GLU A 114 -17.11 -3.06 -20.81
C GLU A 114 -16.26 -3.67 -21.94
N PRO A 115 -16.44 -4.97 -22.24
CA PRO A 115 -15.78 -5.60 -23.38
C PRO A 115 -16.02 -4.82 -24.69
N GLY A 116 -14.96 -4.67 -25.49
CA GLY A 116 -14.93 -3.90 -26.72
C GLY A 116 -14.60 -2.41 -26.53
N ARG A 117 -14.58 -1.88 -25.30
CA ARG A 117 -14.25 -0.47 -25.05
C ARG A 117 -12.74 -0.22 -25.20
N PRO A 118 -12.33 0.87 -25.89
CA PRO A 118 -10.95 1.33 -25.86
C PRO A 118 -10.66 2.01 -24.52
N VAL A 119 -9.44 1.81 -24.01
CA VAL A 119 -8.97 2.41 -22.77
C VAL A 119 -7.50 2.80 -22.88
N GLY A 120 -7.19 3.99 -22.37
CA GLY A 120 -5.81 4.48 -22.24
C GLY A 120 -5.08 3.73 -21.15
N VAL A 121 -3.88 3.26 -21.45
CA VAL A 121 -3.05 2.49 -20.50
C VAL A 121 -1.61 2.94 -20.55
N LYS A 122 -0.85 2.62 -19.50
CA LYS A 122 0.61 2.67 -19.52
C LYS A 122 1.18 1.29 -19.33
N ILE A 123 2.19 0.96 -20.13
CA ILE A 123 2.93 -0.29 -20.08
C ILE A 123 4.18 -0.08 -19.24
N ASP A 124 4.36 -0.87 -18.20
CA ASP A 124 5.57 -0.81 -17.38
C ASP A 124 6.83 -1.08 -18.23
N ALA A 125 7.89 -0.34 -17.95
CA ALA A 125 9.14 -0.42 -18.72
C ALA A 125 9.95 -1.70 -18.44
N GLU A 126 9.77 -2.32 -17.27
CA GLU A 126 10.51 -3.50 -16.83
C GLU A 126 9.70 -4.80 -17.03
N ASP A 127 8.37 -4.73 -16.87
CA ASP A 127 7.45 -5.86 -17.09
C ASP A 127 6.26 -5.46 -17.97
N PRO A 128 6.29 -5.77 -19.28
CA PRO A 128 5.20 -5.46 -20.21
C PRO A 128 3.83 -6.07 -19.85
N ARG A 129 3.78 -7.02 -18.91
CA ARG A 129 2.52 -7.60 -18.43
C ARG A 129 1.88 -6.77 -17.30
N LEU A 130 2.59 -5.79 -16.75
CA LEU A 130 2.03 -4.81 -15.81
C LEU A 130 1.46 -3.64 -16.60
N ILE A 131 0.13 -3.56 -16.60
CA ILE A 131 -0.63 -2.55 -17.32
C ILE A 131 -1.34 -1.64 -16.32
N TYR A 132 -0.92 -0.38 -16.32
CA TYR A 132 -1.48 0.68 -15.48
C TYR A 132 -2.60 1.42 -16.23
N PRO A 133 -3.65 1.89 -15.53
CA PRO A 133 -4.64 2.76 -16.13
C PRO A 133 -4.03 4.14 -16.45
N ASP A 134 -4.32 4.68 -17.63
CA ASP A 134 -4.01 6.08 -18.00
C ASP A 134 -5.30 6.90 -18.08
N VAL A 135 -6.12 6.78 -17.04
CA VAL A 135 -7.44 7.39 -16.94
C VAL A 135 -7.69 7.87 -15.51
N THR A 136 -8.56 8.86 -15.34
CA THR A 136 -8.84 9.47 -14.03
C THR A 136 -9.82 8.66 -13.17
N TRP A 137 -10.57 7.75 -13.76
CA TRP A 137 -11.64 6.99 -13.10
C TRP A 137 -11.20 5.61 -12.58
N ALA A 138 -9.96 5.19 -12.84
CA ALA A 138 -9.39 3.94 -12.35
C ALA A 138 -8.01 4.15 -11.75
N THR A 139 -7.71 3.34 -10.73
CA THR A 139 -6.40 3.25 -10.10
C THR A 139 -5.89 1.82 -10.20
N PHE A 140 -4.58 1.64 -10.33
CA PHE A 140 -3.98 0.30 -10.33
C PHE A 140 -4.15 -0.38 -8.97
N SER A 141 -4.60 -1.64 -8.95
CA SER A 141 -4.86 -2.35 -7.70
C SER A 141 -3.58 -2.57 -6.91
N ARG A 142 -3.52 -2.01 -5.70
CA ARG A 142 -2.35 -2.19 -4.81
C ARG A 142 -2.23 -3.63 -4.34
N ALA A 143 -3.37 -4.29 -4.12
CA ALA A 143 -3.42 -5.69 -3.73
C ALA A 143 -2.90 -6.59 -4.84
N TYR A 144 -3.21 -6.28 -6.10
CA TYR A 144 -2.67 -6.99 -7.26
C TYR A 144 -1.16 -6.79 -7.39
N ALA A 145 -0.69 -5.53 -7.28
CA ALA A 145 0.74 -5.20 -7.30
C ALA A 145 1.50 -6.03 -6.26
N ALA A 146 0.99 -6.06 -5.02
CA ALA A 146 1.59 -6.81 -3.93
C ALA A 146 1.67 -8.30 -4.25
N ARG A 147 0.58 -8.93 -4.71
CA ARG A 147 0.55 -10.37 -5.05
C ARG A 147 1.49 -10.74 -6.20
N ARG A 148 1.54 -9.90 -7.24
CA ARG A 148 2.40 -10.13 -8.43
C ARG A 148 3.88 -10.00 -8.09
N LEU A 149 4.23 -9.06 -7.21
CA LEU A 149 5.63 -8.81 -6.80
C LEU A 149 6.11 -9.83 -5.77
N THR A 150 5.23 -10.41 -4.95
CA THR A 150 5.60 -11.47 -3.99
C THR A 150 5.65 -12.86 -4.61
N GLY A 151 5.21 -13.03 -5.87
CA GLY A 151 5.19 -14.31 -6.56
C GLY A 151 4.22 -15.34 -5.97
N GLU A 152 3.25 -14.90 -5.14
CA GLU A 152 2.29 -15.84 -4.55
C GLU A 152 1.34 -16.38 -5.63
N PRO A 153 1.20 -17.71 -5.75
CA PRO A 153 0.33 -18.32 -6.74
C PRO A 153 -1.15 -18.02 -6.43
N LYS A 154 -1.95 -17.83 -7.49
CA LYS A 154 -3.42 -17.84 -7.43
C LYS A 154 -3.85 -19.15 -6.74
N ARG A 155 -4.42 -19.07 -5.53
CA ARG A 155 -5.14 -20.19 -4.91
C ARG A 155 -6.50 -20.38 -5.60
#